data_AF-A0A4U6VMY3-F1
#
_entry.id   AF-A0A4U6VMY3-F1
#
_cell.length_a   1.000
_cell.length_b   1.000
_cell.length_c   1.000
_cell.angle_alpha   90.00
_cell.angle_beta   90.00
_cell.angle_gamma   90.00
#
_symmetry.space_group_name_H-M   'P 1'
#
loop_
_entity.id
_entity.type
_entity.pdbx_description
1 polymer ?
#
loop_
_entity_poly.entity_id
_entity_poly.type
_entity_poly.pdbx_seq_one_letter_code
_entity_poly.pdbx_strand_id
1 'polypeptide(L)'
;MQDAIEECRKLCGRHGYLNSSGLPELFAVYVPACTYEGDNVVLLLQVARILMKTVSQLASGKPPVGTMAYMGKVQYLMQCKCAVNTAEDWLNPVAIQEAFEARALRMAVNCAQNIGQAASQEEGFYERSPDLLEAAVAHIQLIIVT
;
A
#
# COMPACT_ATOMS: atom_id res chain seq x y z
N MET A 1 -10.76 5.17 6.00
CA MET A 1 -11.77 6.14 6.46
C MET A 1 -12.66 5.57 7.57
N GLN A 2 -13.09 4.30 7.50
CA GLN A 2 -13.76 3.60 8.62
C GLN A 2 -13.02 3.76 9.95
N ASP A 3 -11.71 3.45 9.99
CA ASP A 3 -10.92 3.54 11.22
C ASP A 3 -10.83 4.97 11.76
N ALA A 4 -10.74 5.96 10.87
CA ALA A 4 -10.67 7.36 11.25
C ALA A 4 -11.97 7.86 11.90
N ILE A 5 -13.13 7.43 11.40
CA ILE A 5 -14.43 7.78 11.97
C ILE A 5 -14.56 7.18 13.38
N GLU A 6 -14.19 5.91 13.55
CA GLU A 6 -14.23 5.25 14.86
C GLU A 6 -13.21 5.85 15.84
N GLU A 7 -12.03 6.25 15.36
CA GLU A 7 -11.03 6.95 16.18
C GLU A 7 -11.53 8.33 16.63
N CYS A 8 -12.18 9.09 15.74
CA CYS A 8 -12.81 10.37 16.11
C CYS A 8 -13.89 10.16 17.19
N ARG A 9 -14.69 9.10 17.06
CA ARG A 9 -15.70 8.72 18.07
C ARG A 9 -15.07 8.47 19.43
N LYS A 10 -13.96 7.74 19.48
CA LYS A 10 -13.20 7.45 20.71
C LYS A 10 -12.56 8.69 21.31
N LEU A 11 -12.03 9.59 20.48
CA LEU A 11 -11.42 10.86 20.92
C LEU A 11 -12.43 11.79 21.60
N CYS A 12 -13.71 11.72 21.23
CA CYS A 12 -14.79 12.45 21.91
C CYS A 12 -15.23 11.81 23.25
N GLY A 13 -14.59 10.72 23.68
CA GLY A 13 -14.92 10.00 24.91
C GLY A 13 -16.37 9.57 24.97
N ARG A 14 -17.01 9.67 26.15
CA ARG A 14 -18.41 9.28 26.32
C ARG A 14 -19.39 10.11 25.49
N HIS A 15 -19.07 11.36 25.19
CA HIS A 15 -19.96 12.20 24.37
C HIS A 15 -20.00 11.74 22.92
N GLY A 16 -18.90 11.17 22.40
CA GLY A 16 -18.87 10.54 21.08
C GLY A 16 -19.73 9.28 20.95
N TYR A 17 -20.17 8.69 22.07
CA TYR A 17 -21.10 7.56 22.04
C TYR A 17 -22.56 7.99 21.84
N LEU A 18 -22.90 9.25 22.16
CA LEU A 18 -24.26 9.73 21.99
C LEU A 18 -24.59 9.89 20.51
N ASN A 19 -25.80 9.50 20.09
CA ASN A 19 -26.27 9.71 18.72
C ASN A 19 -26.26 11.19 18.30
N SER A 20 -26.44 12.11 19.27
CA SER A 20 -26.34 13.55 19.01
C SER A 20 -24.94 14.02 18.59
N SER A 21 -23.90 13.21 18.76
CA SER A 21 -22.57 13.48 18.20
C SER A 21 -22.47 13.22 16.69
N GLY A 22 -23.42 12.47 16.11
CA GLY A 22 -23.43 12.07 14.70
C GLY A 22 -22.40 10.98 14.32
N LEU A 23 -21.40 10.72 15.16
CA LEU A 23 -20.30 9.79 14.86
C LEU A 23 -20.74 8.31 14.79
N PRO A 24 -21.64 7.80 15.65
CA PRO A 24 -22.13 6.42 15.53
C PRO A 24 -22.88 6.16 14.23
N GLU A 25 -23.75 7.10 13.82
CA GLU A 25 -24.51 7.00 12.57
C GLU A 25 -23.60 7.10 11.35
N LEU A 26 -22.65 8.05 11.37
CA LEU A 26 -21.65 8.19 10.31
C LEU A 26 -20.85 6.89 10.11
N PHE A 27 -20.41 6.24 11.21
CA PHE A 27 -19.71 4.97 11.14
C PHE A 27 -20.58 3.87 10.52
N ALA A 28 -21.83 3.75 10.98
CA ALA A 28 -22.76 2.72 10.52
C ALA A 28 -23.10 2.86 9.03
N VAL A 29 -23.25 4.08 8.52
CA VAL A 29 -23.50 4.34 7.09
C VAL A 29 -22.24 4.11 6.25
N TYR A 30 -21.05 4.35 6.81
CA TYR A 30 -19.79 4.26 6.06
C TYR A 30 -19.19 2.85 5.99
N VAL A 31 -19.26 2.05 7.07
CA VAL A 31 -18.63 0.71 7.13
C VAL A 31 -18.98 -0.20 5.95
N PRO A 32 -20.20 -0.18 5.38
CA PRO A 32 -20.52 -1.07 4.26
C PRO A 32 -19.76 -0.72 2.96
N ALA A 33 -19.25 0.50 2.82
CA ALA A 33 -18.43 0.92 1.68
C ALA A 33 -17.11 0.12 1.56
N CYS A 34 -16.69 -0.60 2.61
CA CYS A 34 -15.54 -1.50 2.57
C CYS A 34 -15.84 -2.87 1.92
N THR A 35 -17.11 -3.12 1.57
CA THR A 35 -17.59 -4.39 1.01
C THR A 35 -18.41 -4.20 -0.26
N TYR A 36 -19.21 -3.14 -0.33
CA TYR A 36 -19.92 -2.78 -1.56
C TYR A 36 -18.92 -2.45 -2.68
N GLU A 37 -19.24 -2.82 -3.93
CA GLU A 37 -18.36 -2.74 -5.11
C GLU A 37 -17.12 -3.67 -5.11
N GLY A 38 -16.92 -4.45 -4.05
CA GLY A 38 -15.85 -5.42 -3.94
C GLY A 38 -15.23 -5.40 -2.55
N ASP A 39 -15.01 -6.58 -1.98
CA ASP A 39 -14.31 -6.67 -0.71
C ASP A 39 -12.90 -6.05 -0.82
N ASN A 40 -12.56 -5.15 0.11
CA ASN A 40 -11.30 -4.42 0.08
C ASN A 40 -10.08 -5.33 -0.01
N VAL A 41 -10.10 -6.50 0.64
CA VAL A 41 -8.99 -7.46 0.59
C VAL A 41 -8.88 -8.06 -0.80
N VAL A 42 -10.00 -8.42 -1.43
CA VAL A 42 -10.02 -8.91 -2.81
C VAL A 42 -9.49 -7.87 -3.79
N LEU A 43 -9.89 -6.60 -3.64
CA LEU A 43 -9.39 -5.50 -4.48
C LEU A 43 -7.88 -5.28 -4.28
N LEU A 44 -7.38 -5.32 -3.05
CA LEU A 44 -5.95 -5.23 -2.77
C LEU A 44 -5.16 -6.40 -3.38
N LEU A 45 -5.71 -7.62 -3.36
CA LEU A 45 -5.08 -8.78 -4.02
C LEU A 45 -5.03 -8.61 -5.55
N GLN A 46 -6.01 -7.94 -6.16
CA GLN A 46 -5.94 -7.60 -7.58
C GLN A 46 -4.79 -6.63 -7.88
N VAL A 47 -4.60 -5.60 -7.04
CA VAL A 47 -3.44 -4.71 -7.13
C VAL A 47 -2.15 -5.50 -6.98
N ALA A 48 -2.06 -6.38 -5.98
CA ALA A 48 -0.88 -7.22 -5.76
C ALA A 48 -0.53 -8.08 -7.00
N ARG A 49 -1.53 -8.66 -7.69
CA ARG A 49 -1.32 -9.40 -8.96
C ARG A 49 -0.70 -8.52 -10.04
N ILE A 50 -1.18 -7.28 -10.17
CA ILE A 50 -0.61 -6.30 -11.12
C ILE A 50 0.84 -6.00 -10.75
N LEU A 51 1.13 -5.75 -9.46
CA LEU A 51 2.50 -5.51 -8.99
C LEU A 51 3.43 -6.68 -9.34
N MET A 52 3.02 -7.93 -9.07
CA MET A 52 3.83 -9.11 -9.37
C MET A 52 4.11 -9.25 -10.88
N LYS A 53 3.10 -8.96 -11.71
CA LYS A 53 3.26 -8.95 -13.17
C LYS A 53 4.21 -7.84 -13.63
N THR A 54 4.16 -6.66 -13.03
CA THR A 54 5.08 -5.58 -13.39
C THR A 54 6.51 -5.91 -12.96
N VAL A 55 6.70 -6.49 -11.76
CA VAL A 55 8.03 -6.92 -11.28
C VAL A 55 8.64 -7.97 -12.22
N SER A 56 7.87 -8.97 -12.66
CA SER A 56 8.38 -9.98 -13.61
C SER A 56 8.73 -9.38 -14.98
N GLN A 57 8.08 -8.30 -15.38
CA GLN A 57 8.36 -7.57 -16.62
C GLN A 57 9.58 -6.65 -16.53
N LEU A 58 10.09 -6.31 -15.34
CA LEU A 58 11.29 -5.46 -15.21
C LEU A 58 12.51 -6.08 -15.89
N ALA A 59 12.63 -7.42 -15.87
CA ALA A 59 13.71 -8.14 -16.55
C ALA A 59 13.59 -8.09 -18.09
N SER A 60 12.40 -7.82 -18.63
CA SER A 60 12.14 -7.77 -20.08
C SER A 60 12.56 -6.46 -20.75
N GLY A 61 13.07 -5.49 -20.00
CA GLY A 61 13.53 -4.19 -20.51
C GLY A 61 12.42 -3.23 -20.94
N LYS A 62 11.14 -3.62 -20.79
CA LYS A 62 10.01 -2.73 -21.03
C LYS A 62 9.84 -1.78 -19.82
N PRO A 63 9.96 -0.46 -20.00
CA PRO A 63 9.83 0.48 -18.89
C PRO A 63 8.38 0.49 -18.39
N PRO A 64 8.15 0.34 -17.07
CA PRO A 64 6.85 0.59 -16.46
C PRO A 64 6.39 2.04 -16.71
N VAL A 65 5.08 2.25 -16.78
CA VAL A 65 4.47 3.56 -17.04
C VAL A 65 3.40 3.89 -15.99
N GLY A 66 2.94 5.15 -15.99
CA GLY A 66 1.90 5.61 -15.06
C GLY A 66 2.34 5.52 -13.60
N THR A 67 1.44 5.07 -12.71
CA THR A 67 1.71 4.93 -11.28
C THR A 67 2.83 3.93 -10.95
N MET A 68 3.23 3.09 -11.92
CA MET A 68 4.29 2.10 -11.77
C MET A 68 5.65 2.57 -12.29
N ALA A 69 5.75 3.77 -12.88
CA ALA A 69 6.96 4.26 -13.53
C ALA A 69 8.19 4.28 -12.61
N TYR A 70 7.99 4.50 -11.31
CA TYR A 70 9.06 4.45 -10.30
C TYR A 70 9.81 3.11 -10.28
N MET A 71 9.14 1.99 -10.63
CA MET A 71 9.77 0.67 -10.68
C MET A 71 10.84 0.56 -11.75
N GLY A 72 10.87 1.45 -12.75
CA GLY A 72 11.98 1.55 -13.71
C GLY A 72 13.32 1.89 -13.05
N LYS A 73 13.31 2.53 -11.88
CA LYS A 73 14.50 2.86 -11.08
C LYS A 73 14.97 1.69 -10.19
N VAL A 74 14.58 0.45 -10.50
CA VAL A 74 14.78 -0.72 -9.61
C VAL A 74 16.21 -0.88 -9.11
N GLN A 75 17.21 -0.68 -9.98
CA GLN A 75 18.63 -0.82 -9.62
C GLN A 75 19.03 0.16 -8.50
N TYR A 76 18.55 1.40 -8.59
CA TYR A 76 18.82 2.45 -7.61
C TYR A 76 17.99 2.23 -6.34
N LEU A 77 16.67 2.09 -6.46
CA LEU A 77 15.75 2.02 -5.30
C LEU A 77 15.96 0.77 -4.43
N MET A 78 16.48 -0.33 -5.00
CA MET A 78 16.87 -1.51 -4.21
C MET A 78 18.08 -1.27 -3.30
N GLN A 79 18.91 -0.28 -3.61
CA GLN A 79 20.19 -0.03 -2.93
C GLN A 79 20.29 1.35 -2.27
N CYS A 80 19.34 2.25 -2.56
CA CYS A 80 19.38 3.61 -2.04
C CYS A 80 19.38 3.64 -0.51
N LYS A 81 20.01 4.66 0.05
CA LYS A 81 20.03 4.95 1.48
C LYS A 81 19.36 6.30 1.68
N CYS A 82 18.62 6.43 2.78
CA CYS A 82 18.01 7.70 3.13
C CYS A 82 19.09 8.77 3.29
N ALA A 83 18.98 9.88 2.55
CA ALA A 83 19.90 11.01 2.62
C ALA A 83 19.51 12.03 3.69
N VAL A 84 18.39 11.82 4.38
CA VAL A 84 17.87 12.68 5.46
C VAL A 84 18.78 12.58 6.68
N ASN A 85 19.25 13.72 7.18
CA ASN A 85 20.09 13.81 8.38
C ASN A 85 19.40 14.57 9.53
N THR A 86 18.42 15.42 9.21
CA THR A 86 17.70 16.28 10.17
C THR A 86 16.17 16.10 10.04
N ALA A 87 15.41 16.61 11.01
CA ALA A 87 13.95 16.55 10.94
C ALA A 87 13.40 17.42 9.80
N GLU A 88 14.07 18.54 9.52
CA GLU A 88 13.71 19.50 8.49
C GLU A 88 13.89 18.93 7.07
N ASP A 89 14.82 17.99 6.87
CA ASP A 89 15.02 17.33 5.58
C ASP A 89 13.78 16.52 5.15
N TRP A 90 12.96 16.05 6.09
CA TRP A 90 11.68 15.40 5.79
C TRP A 90 10.63 16.34 5.21
N LEU A 91 10.82 17.65 5.32
CA LEU A 91 9.94 18.64 4.66
C LEU A 91 10.19 18.69 3.15
N ASN A 92 11.26 18.07 2.65
CA ASN A 92 11.51 17.94 1.22
C ASN A 92 10.61 16.83 0.61
N PRO A 93 9.65 17.18 -0.28
CA PRO A 93 8.75 16.20 -0.88
C PRO A 93 9.49 15.12 -1.69
N VAL A 94 10.66 15.43 -2.25
CA VAL A 94 11.48 14.47 -2.99
C VAL A 94 12.02 13.36 -2.08
N ALA A 95 12.41 13.72 -0.84
CA ALA A 95 12.90 12.74 0.14
C ALA A 95 11.78 11.81 0.61
N ILE A 96 10.57 12.36 0.84
CA ILE A 96 9.38 11.56 1.16
C ILE A 96 9.05 10.63 -0.01
N GLN A 97 8.95 11.16 -1.23
CA GLN A 97 8.60 10.38 -2.40
C GLN A 97 9.59 9.23 -2.63
N GLU A 98 10.90 9.48 -2.55
CA GLU A 98 11.91 8.44 -2.72
C GLU A 98 11.79 7.35 -1.63
N ALA A 99 11.50 7.72 -0.39
CA ALA A 99 11.29 6.75 0.69
C ALA A 99 10.08 5.85 0.42
N PHE A 100 8.96 6.40 -0.07
CA PHE A 100 7.77 5.62 -0.44
C PHE A 100 8.00 4.77 -1.70
N GLU A 101 8.69 5.30 -2.73
CA GLU A 101 9.08 4.55 -3.93
C GLU A 101 9.96 3.35 -3.57
N ALA A 102 10.99 3.56 -2.74
CA ALA A 102 11.89 2.51 -2.28
C ALA A 102 11.17 1.45 -1.44
N ARG A 103 10.31 1.87 -0.50
CA ARG A 103 9.49 0.94 0.32
C ARG A 103 8.61 0.07 -0.56
N ALA A 104 7.77 0.68 -1.40
CA ALA A 104 6.80 -0.04 -2.20
C ALA A 104 7.48 -1.00 -3.19
N LEU A 105 8.59 -0.57 -3.82
CA LEU A 105 9.36 -1.43 -4.71
C LEU A 105 9.97 -2.62 -3.98
N ARG A 106 10.68 -2.38 -2.87
CA ARG A 106 11.38 -3.46 -2.14
C ARG A 106 10.41 -4.51 -1.63
N MET A 107 9.25 -4.09 -1.12
CA MET A 107 8.19 -5.02 -0.70
C MET A 107 7.67 -5.85 -1.88
N ALA A 108 7.39 -5.23 -3.02
CA ALA A 108 6.92 -5.94 -4.21
C ALA A 108 7.96 -6.93 -4.77
N VAL A 109 9.24 -6.53 -4.82
CA VAL A 109 10.33 -7.41 -5.28
C VAL A 109 10.52 -8.58 -4.31
N ASN A 110 10.51 -8.34 -3.01
CA ASN A 110 10.62 -9.40 -2.00
C ASN A 110 9.46 -10.41 -2.12
N CYS A 111 8.21 -9.93 -2.30
CA CYS A 111 7.07 -10.80 -2.53
C CYS A 111 7.26 -11.65 -3.78
N ALA A 112 7.68 -11.05 -4.89
CA ALA A 112 7.90 -11.77 -6.15
C ALA A 112 8.98 -12.85 -6.02
N GLN A 113 10.08 -12.55 -5.32
CA GLN A 113 11.15 -13.52 -5.04
C GLN A 113 10.66 -14.68 -4.18
N ASN A 114 9.88 -14.41 -3.13
CA ASN A 114 9.35 -15.43 -2.23
C ASN A 114 8.31 -16.33 -2.93
N ILE A 115 7.45 -15.76 -3.78
CA ILE A 115 6.50 -16.54 -4.58
C ILE A 115 7.23 -17.46 -5.55
N GLY A 116 8.36 -17.02 -6.11
CA GLY A 116 9.21 -17.83 -6.98
C GLY A 116 9.85 -19.05 -6.30
N GLN A 117 9.82 -19.14 -4.96
CA GLN A 117 10.33 -20.28 -4.19
C GLN A 117 9.26 -21.33 -3.87
N ALA A 118 7.98 -21.02 -4.10
CA ALA A 118 6.89 -21.95 -3.83
C ALA A 118 6.80 -23.04 -4.91
N ALA A 119 6.12 -24.16 -4.60
CA ALA A 119 5.96 -25.27 -5.53
C ALA A 119 5.12 -24.88 -6.77
N SER A 120 4.20 -23.92 -6.62
CA SER A 120 3.49 -23.29 -7.72
C SER A 120 3.28 -21.79 -7.46
N GLN A 121 3.10 -21.02 -8.53
CA GLN A 121 2.84 -19.58 -8.43
C GLN A 121 1.52 -19.27 -7.71
N GLU A 122 0.50 -20.12 -7.88
CA GLU A 122 -0.80 -19.95 -7.22
C GLU A 122 -0.71 -20.22 -5.72
N GLU A 123 -0.03 -21.30 -5.33
CA GLU A 123 0.21 -21.65 -3.94
C GLU A 123 1.05 -20.57 -3.25
N GLY A 124 2.16 -20.14 -3.87
CA GLY A 124 2.99 -19.06 -3.33
C GLY A 124 2.21 -17.76 -3.16
N PHE A 125 1.33 -17.42 -4.11
CA PHE A 125 0.47 -16.24 -4.00
C PHE A 125 -0.53 -16.36 -2.83
N TYR A 126 -1.12 -17.54 -2.64
CA TYR A 126 -2.08 -17.77 -1.55
C TYR A 126 -1.40 -17.75 -0.18
N GLU A 127 -0.31 -18.50 0.00
CA GLU A 127 0.44 -18.59 1.26
C GLU A 127 1.03 -17.24 1.70
N ARG A 128 1.41 -16.40 0.73
CA ARG A 128 2.01 -15.08 0.97
C ARG A 128 1.02 -13.93 0.77
N SER A 129 -0.28 -14.23 0.78
CA SER A 129 -1.31 -13.20 0.65
C SER A 129 -1.20 -12.05 1.67
N PRO A 130 -0.77 -12.24 2.94
CA PRO A 130 -0.55 -11.12 3.85
C PRO A 130 0.55 -10.16 3.37
N ASP A 131 1.70 -10.69 2.97
CA ASP A 131 2.83 -9.88 2.47
C ASP A 131 2.45 -9.13 1.19
N LEU A 132 1.68 -9.79 0.30
CA LEU A 132 1.16 -9.21 -0.92
C LEU A 132 0.19 -8.05 -0.69
N LEU A 133 -0.68 -8.19 0.31
CA LEU A 133 -1.58 -7.11 0.73
C LEU A 133 -0.79 -5.91 1.25
N GLU A 134 0.24 -6.14 2.07
CA GLU A 134 1.09 -5.06 2.57
C GLU A 134 1.84 -4.35 1.43
N ALA A 135 2.34 -5.09 0.43
CA ALA A 135 2.98 -4.52 -0.75
C ALA A 135 1.99 -3.68 -1.59
N ALA A 136 0.75 -4.16 -1.76
CA ALA A 136 -0.31 -3.41 -2.43
C ALA A 136 -0.67 -2.12 -1.69
N VAL A 137 -0.81 -2.19 -0.37
CA VAL A 137 -1.05 -1.00 0.49
C VAL A 137 0.11 -0.02 0.38
N ALA A 138 1.36 -0.48 0.43
CA ALA A 138 2.53 0.39 0.28
C ALA A 138 2.54 1.12 -1.08
N HIS A 139 2.16 0.43 -2.16
CA HIS A 139 2.02 1.03 -3.48
C HIS A 139 0.89 2.07 -3.55
N ILE A 140 -0.28 1.78 -2.99
CA ILE A 140 -1.41 2.73 -2.96
C ILE A 140 -1.07 3.96 -2.12
N GLN A 141 -0.39 3.78 -0.99
CA GLN A 141 0.07 4.89 -0.15
C GLN A 141 1.05 5.79 -0.89
N LEU A 142 1.95 5.23 -1.71
CA LEU A 142 2.82 6.02 -2.59
C LEU A 142 1.99 6.88 -3.55
N ILE A 143 0.96 6.32 -4.20
CA ILE A 143 0.10 7.07 -5.14
C ILE A 143 -0.62 8.24 -4.45
N ILE A 144 -1.01 8.08 -3.19
CA ILE A 144 -1.68 9.15 -2.42
C ILE A 144 -0.70 10.28 -2.05
N VAL A 145 0.58 9.95 -1.87
CA VAL A 145 1.64 10.91 -1.49
C VAL A 145 2.19 11.68 -2.70
N THR A 146 2.15 11.11 -3.90
CA THR A 146 2.59 11.74 -5.17
C THR A 146 1.55 12.67 -5.76
#